data_AF-A0A1J4JEG0-F1
#
_entry.id   AF-A0A1J4JEG0-F1
#
_cell.length_a   1.000
_cell.length_b   1.000
_cell.length_c   1.000
_cell.angle_alpha   90.00
_cell.angle_beta   90.00
_cell.angle_gamma   90.00
#
_symmetry.space_group_name_H-M   'P 1'
#
loop_
_entity.id
_entity.type
_entity.pdbx_description
1 polymer ?
#
loop_
_entity_poly.entity_id
_entity_poly.type
_entity_poly.pdbx_seq_one_letter_code
_entity_poly.pdbx_strand_id
1 'polypeptide(L)'
;MTLKNVCCIELSGSTASVAIAKEIGTFLWKMNDIPTYHPIPADDSVKKICDAIKSSGYDFDAIGIASFGPLNVQLGRIGNTPKTNWKHFPLIESIRKQLNTNVPIVLETDVNAPAYSEYLALNAKEPSSTQATAYLTIGAGVGLGVFADGKPFHGIMHPEFGHIMIRPIENDNFEGTCPFHKNCIEGLISSKALAKRLNINQEHLGEVPNEHRIWDLFYCYVAATAAAAAISYAVDTVVVGGSLITGDGKGFLFDKANAYCTDMVNKYIQAPRILPPAYSKDSGLVGAAAIAFHSDMFVK
;
A
#
# COMPACT_ATOMS: atom_id res chain seq x y z
N MET A 1 5.23 -24.59 13.33
CA MET A 1 6.66 -24.69 12.98
C MET A 1 7.15 -23.28 12.73
N THR A 2 8.31 -22.89 13.25
CA THR A 2 8.91 -21.59 12.91
C THR A 2 9.38 -21.64 11.46
N LEU A 3 8.77 -20.83 10.58
CA LEU A 3 9.19 -20.71 9.18
C LEU A 3 10.64 -20.21 9.14
N LYS A 4 11.48 -20.80 8.29
CA LYS A 4 12.89 -20.41 8.14
C LYS A 4 13.03 -19.18 7.26
N ASN A 5 12.49 -19.26 6.05
CA ASN A 5 12.48 -18.19 5.07
C ASN A 5 11.09 -18.09 4.43
N VAL A 6 10.70 -16.90 3.99
CA VAL A 6 9.48 -16.69 3.21
C VAL A 6 9.78 -15.96 1.91
N CYS A 7 9.04 -16.32 0.86
CA CYS A 7 9.06 -15.60 -0.40
C CYS A 7 8.03 -14.46 -0.36
N CYS A 8 8.45 -13.28 -0.79
CA CYS A 8 7.65 -12.06 -0.76
C CYS A 8 7.45 -11.61 -2.20
N ILE A 9 6.21 -11.34 -2.60
CA ILE A 9 5.86 -10.80 -3.91
C ILE A 9 5.06 -9.52 -3.70
N GLU A 10 5.51 -8.42 -4.28
CA GLU A 10 4.75 -7.17 -4.38
C GLU A 10 4.38 -6.94 -5.83
N LEU A 11 3.08 -6.94 -6.14
CA LEU A 11 2.56 -6.53 -7.45
C LEU A 11 2.08 -5.08 -7.37
N SER A 12 2.81 -4.17 -8.02
CA SER A 12 2.45 -2.77 -8.13
C SER A 12 1.78 -2.45 -9.47
N GLY A 13 1.57 -1.17 -9.75
CA GLY A 13 0.91 -0.70 -10.96
C GLY A 13 1.58 -1.15 -12.27
N SER A 14 2.90 -1.16 -12.37
CA SER A 14 3.59 -1.41 -13.65
C SER A 14 4.74 -2.39 -13.54
N THR A 15 5.15 -2.71 -12.31
CA THR A 15 6.23 -3.65 -12.03
C THR A 15 5.86 -4.53 -10.84
N ALA A 16 6.61 -5.61 -10.69
CA ALA A 16 6.64 -6.43 -9.49
C ALA A 16 8.02 -6.37 -8.85
N SER A 17 8.02 -6.52 -7.53
CA SER A 17 9.23 -6.76 -6.74
C SER A 17 9.09 -8.10 -6.04
N VAL A 18 10.21 -8.80 -5.87
CA VAL A 18 10.28 -10.09 -5.20
C VAL A 18 11.44 -10.11 -4.21
N ALA A 19 11.27 -10.81 -3.10
CA ALA A 19 12.32 -10.98 -2.11
C ALA A 19 12.23 -12.34 -1.41
N ILE A 20 13.35 -12.76 -0.83
CA ILE A 20 13.40 -13.83 0.17
C ILE A 20 13.71 -13.18 1.50
N ALA A 21 12.80 -13.31 2.46
CA ALA A 21 12.95 -12.74 3.79
C ALA A 21 13.29 -13.82 4.81
N LYS A 22 14.23 -13.51 5.70
CA LYS A 22 14.56 -14.35 6.86
C LYS A 22 13.71 -13.96 8.08
N GLU A 23 13.39 -12.68 8.19
CA GLU A 23 12.55 -12.09 9.23
C GLU A 23 11.78 -10.91 8.61
N ILE A 24 10.69 -10.46 9.24
CA ILE A 24 9.93 -9.29 8.78
C ILE A 24 10.86 -8.06 8.73
N GLY A 25 11.03 -7.47 7.55
CA GLY A 25 11.93 -6.33 7.33
C GLY A 25 13.37 -6.70 6.96
N THR A 26 13.75 -7.98 6.98
CA THR A 26 15.13 -8.44 6.69
C THR A 26 15.15 -9.39 5.49
N PHE A 27 15.66 -8.89 4.36
CA PHE A 27 15.75 -9.64 3.10
C PHE A 27 17.15 -10.24 2.89
N LEU A 28 17.19 -11.54 2.58
CA LEU A 28 18.41 -12.25 2.12
C LEU A 28 18.71 -11.97 0.65
N TRP A 29 17.66 -11.73 -0.12
CA TRP A 29 17.72 -11.47 -1.55
C TRP A 29 16.50 -10.66 -1.95
N LYS A 30 16.67 -9.74 -2.92
CA LYS A 30 15.61 -8.89 -3.46
C LYS A 30 15.88 -8.56 -4.91
N MET A 31 14.85 -8.56 -5.74
CA MET A 31 14.85 -8.07 -7.12
C MET A 31 13.61 -7.20 -7.34
N ASN A 32 13.80 -6.05 -7.98
CA ASN A 32 12.73 -5.09 -8.26
C ASN A 32 12.52 -4.96 -9.78
N ASP A 33 11.51 -4.16 -10.15
CA ASP A 33 11.29 -3.69 -11.52
C ASP A 33 10.99 -4.80 -12.54
N ILE A 34 10.41 -5.90 -12.10
CA ILE A 34 9.96 -6.99 -12.99
C ILE A 34 8.71 -6.49 -13.76
N PRO A 35 8.72 -6.41 -15.10
CA PRO A 35 7.61 -5.78 -15.84
C PRO A 35 6.25 -6.48 -15.70
N THR A 36 5.19 -5.71 -15.38
CA THR A 36 3.79 -6.18 -15.29
C THR A 36 2.78 -5.35 -16.10
N TYR A 37 3.27 -4.35 -16.84
CA TYR A 37 2.45 -3.43 -17.64
C TYR A 37 1.94 -4.07 -18.95
N HIS A 38 0.78 -3.60 -19.42
CA HIS A 38 0.26 -3.93 -20.76
C HIS A 38 1.21 -3.43 -21.87
N PRO A 39 1.50 -4.21 -22.93
CA PRO A 39 0.78 -5.41 -23.38
C PRO A 39 1.31 -6.75 -22.89
N ILE A 40 2.16 -6.79 -21.84
CA ILE A 40 2.70 -8.06 -21.33
C ILE A 40 1.55 -8.89 -20.74
N PRO A 41 1.29 -10.12 -21.21
CA PRO A 41 0.29 -11.01 -20.62
C PRO A 41 0.60 -11.30 -19.14
N ALA A 42 -0.42 -11.42 -18.30
CA ALA A 42 -0.22 -11.72 -16.88
C ALA A 42 0.53 -13.05 -16.66
N ASP A 43 0.27 -14.08 -17.48
CA ASP A 43 1.02 -15.35 -17.44
C ASP A 43 2.52 -15.16 -17.67
N ASP A 44 2.90 -14.30 -18.63
CA ASP A 44 4.31 -14.01 -18.91
C ASP A 44 4.97 -13.22 -17.78
N SER A 45 4.23 -12.29 -17.17
CA SER A 45 4.69 -11.58 -15.97
C SER A 45 4.87 -12.53 -14.79
N VAL A 46 3.92 -13.42 -14.53
CA VAL A 46 4.04 -14.45 -13.47
C VAL A 46 5.20 -15.38 -13.75
N LYS A 47 5.40 -15.79 -15.00
CA LYS A 47 6.57 -16.58 -15.39
C LYS A 47 7.87 -15.87 -15.03
N LYS A 48 8.02 -14.59 -15.39
CA LYS A 48 9.22 -13.79 -15.05
C LYS A 48 9.42 -13.65 -13.54
N ILE A 49 8.35 -13.40 -12.78
CA ILE A 49 8.37 -13.34 -11.31
C ILE A 49 8.89 -14.67 -10.74
N CYS A 50 8.33 -15.80 -11.18
CA CYS A 50 8.71 -17.11 -10.68
C CYS A 50 10.13 -17.53 -11.11
N ASP A 51 10.54 -17.16 -12.32
CA ASP A 51 11.91 -17.40 -12.79
C ASP A 51 12.93 -16.58 -11.97
N ALA A 52 12.58 -15.34 -11.57
CA ALA A 52 13.38 -14.54 -10.65
C ALA A 52 13.45 -15.15 -9.24
N ILE A 53 12.33 -15.65 -8.71
CA ILE A 53 12.32 -16.35 -7.41
C ILE A 53 13.21 -17.59 -7.46
N LYS A 54 13.13 -18.40 -8.51
CA LYS A 54 13.99 -19.60 -8.69
C LYS A 54 15.46 -19.24 -8.78
N SER A 55 15.81 -18.14 -9.45
CA SER A 55 17.20 -17.71 -9.58
C SER A 55 17.82 -17.18 -8.29
N SER A 56 17.01 -16.89 -7.26
CA SER A 56 17.51 -16.52 -5.93
C SER A 56 18.31 -17.66 -5.25
N GLY A 57 18.00 -18.92 -5.57
CA GLY A 57 18.67 -20.09 -4.99
C GLY A 57 18.30 -20.41 -3.54
N TYR A 58 17.31 -19.72 -2.96
CA TYR A 58 16.86 -19.96 -1.59
C TYR A 58 15.59 -20.81 -1.55
N ASP A 59 15.54 -21.73 -0.58
CA ASP A 59 14.29 -22.37 -0.16
C ASP A 59 13.44 -21.42 0.69
N PHE A 60 12.13 -21.59 0.64
CA PHE A 60 11.14 -20.84 1.42
C PHE A 60 9.98 -21.75 1.84
N ASP A 61 9.40 -21.45 3.00
CA ASP A 61 8.36 -22.28 3.62
C ASP A 61 6.95 -21.72 3.41
N ALA A 62 6.83 -20.47 2.94
CA ALA A 62 5.57 -19.81 2.58
C ALA A 62 5.80 -18.70 1.54
N ILE A 63 4.74 -18.29 0.85
CA ILE A 63 4.73 -17.15 -0.07
C ILE A 63 3.68 -16.14 0.42
N GLY A 64 4.07 -14.88 0.55
CA GLY A 64 3.15 -13.77 0.76
C GLY A 64 3.11 -12.89 -0.49
N ILE A 65 1.91 -12.47 -0.87
CA ILE A 65 1.66 -11.63 -2.03
C ILE A 65 0.90 -10.38 -1.57
N ALA A 66 1.53 -9.22 -1.68
CA ALA A 66 0.88 -7.91 -1.61
C ALA A 66 0.58 -7.45 -3.05
N SER A 67 -0.69 -7.24 -3.40
CA SER A 67 -1.06 -6.95 -4.80
C SER A 67 -2.01 -5.77 -4.93
N PHE A 68 -1.85 -5.02 -6.03
CA PHE A 68 -2.87 -4.08 -6.49
C PHE A 68 -4.23 -4.76 -6.64
N GLY A 69 -5.30 -3.99 -6.42
CA GLY A 69 -6.68 -4.44 -6.50
C GLY A 69 -7.45 -4.05 -7.78
N PRO A 70 -8.77 -4.31 -7.78
CA PRO A 70 -9.50 -5.04 -6.74
C PRO A 70 -9.13 -6.53 -6.72
N LEU A 71 -9.11 -7.15 -5.54
CA LEU A 71 -8.80 -8.57 -5.34
C LEU A 71 -10.01 -9.39 -4.92
N ASN A 72 -10.05 -10.66 -5.32
CA ASN A 72 -10.80 -11.68 -4.60
C ASN A 72 -9.81 -12.55 -3.82
N VAL A 73 -9.54 -12.15 -2.58
CA VAL A 73 -8.57 -12.80 -1.68
C VAL A 73 -8.96 -14.26 -1.42
N GLN A 74 -10.24 -14.54 -1.19
CA GLN A 74 -10.74 -15.90 -0.92
C GLN A 74 -10.48 -16.86 -2.09
N LEU A 75 -10.65 -16.38 -3.32
CA LEU A 75 -10.40 -17.18 -4.53
C LEU A 75 -8.96 -17.04 -5.06
N GLY A 76 -8.09 -16.31 -4.36
CA GLY A 76 -6.68 -16.15 -4.73
C GLY A 76 -6.45 -15.50 -6.10
N ARG A 77 -7.30 -14.55 -6.52
CA ARG A 77 -7.29 -13.99 -7.89
C ARG A 77 -7.42 -12.48 -7.94
N ILE A 78 -6.93 -11.89 -9.02
CA ILE A 78 -7.21 -10.50 -9.38
C ILE A 78 -8.68 -10.39 -9.81
N GLY A 79 -9.35 -9.31 -9.40
CA GLY A 79 -10.75 -9.01 -9.74
C GLY A 79 -10.91 -8.26 -11.07
N ASN A 80 -11.93 -7.40 -11.11
CA ASN A 80 -12.23 -6.54 -12.26
C ASN A 80 -11.36 -5.27 -12.25
N THR A 81 -10.06 -5.43 -12.48
CA THR A 81 -9.09 -4.32 -12.52
C THR A 81 -9.11 -3.58 -13.87
N PRO A 82 -8.80 -2.27 -13.91
CA PRO A 82 -8.60 -1.54 -15.17
C PRO A 82 -7.39 -2.06 -15.98
N LYS A 83 -6.49 -2.85 -15.37
CA LYS A 83 -5.38 -3.50 -16.05
C LYS A 83 -5.89 -4.72 -16.82
N THR A 84 -6.22 -4.52 -18.09
CA THR A 84 -6.88 -5.52 -18.94
C THR A 84 -6.13 -6.86 -19.01
N ASN A 85 -4.79 -6.85 -18.96
CA ASN A 85 -3.97 -8.06 -18.96
C ASN A 85 -4.08 -8.90 -17.67
N TRP A 86 -4.56 -8.34 -16.56
CA TRP A 86 -4.69 -8.98 -15.24
C TRP A 86 -6.13 -9.28 -14.82
N LYS A 87 -7.12 -8.86 -15.61
CA LYS A 87 -8.53 -8.97 -15.26
C LYS A 87 -8.95 -10.43 -15.03
N HIS A 88 -9.52 -10.72 -13.87
CA HIS A 88 -9.94 -12.08 -13.45
C HIS A 88 -8.81 -13.13 -13.38
N PHE A 89 -7.55 -12.70 -13.32
CA PHE A 89 -6.40 -13.59 -13.39
C PHE A 89 -6.22 -14.47 -12.13
N PRO A 90 -6.08 -15.81 -12.27
CA PRO A 90 -5.99 -16.75 -11.15
C PRO A 90 -4.59 -16.76 -10.51
N LEU A 91 -4.24 -15.67 -9.84
CA LEU A 91 -2.87 -15.37 -9.38
C LEU A 91 -2.21 -16.47 -8.54
N ILE A 92 -2.86 -16.95 -7.47
CA ILE A 92 -2.30 -17.98 -6.59
C ILE A 92 -2.09 -19.29 -7.37
N GLU A 93 -3.05 -19.67 -8.22
CA GLU A 93 -2.97 -20.90 -9.01
C GLU A 93 -1.81 -20.84 -10.00
N SER A 94 -1.67 -19.73 -10.72
CA SER A 94 -0.59 -19.53 -11.69
C SER A 94 0.80 -19.55 -11.03
N ILE A 95 0.96 -18.87 -9.88
CA ILE A 95 2.21 -18.89 -9.11
C ILE A 95 2.52 -20.31 -8.60
N ARG A 96 1.52 -20.99 -8.03
CA ARG A 96 1.66 -22.36 -7.52
C ARG A 96 2.14 -23.31 -8.61
N LYS A 97 1.49 -23.27 -9.78
CA LYS A 97 1.83 -24.08 -10.94
C LYS A 97 3.24 -23.78 -11.44
N GLN A 98 3.59 -22.50 -11.57
CA GLN A 98 4.88 -22.08 -12.14
C GLN A 98 6.06 -22.37 -11.20
N LEU A 99 5.88 -22.26 -9.88
CA LEU A 99 6.91 -22.61 -8.89
C LEU A 99 6.93 -24.11 -8.56
N ASN A 100 5.89 -24.87 -8.93
CA ASN A 100 5.72 -26.28 -8.58
C ASN A 100 5.91 -26.54 -7.07
N THR A 101 5.17 -25.81 -6.24
CA THR A 101 5.28 -25.84 -4.78
C THR A 101 3.93 -26.06 -4.11
N ASN A 102 3.95 -26.63 -2.91
CA ASN A 102 2.77 -26.83 -2.06
C ASN A 102 2.81 -26.01 -0.78
N VAL A 103 3.78 -25.08 -0.65
CA VAL A 103 3.84 -24.17 0.49
C VAL A 103 2.58 -23.29 0.56
N PRO A 104 2.19 -22.81 1.76
CA PRO A 104 1.13 -21.82 1.90
C PRO A 104 1.40 -20.58 1.03
N ILE A 105 0.37 -20.11 0.34
CA ILE A 105 0.41 -18.86 -0.45
C ILE A 105 -0.70 -17.96 0.07
N VAL A 106 -0.32 -16.80 0.59
CA VAL A 106 -1.24 -15.80 1.13
C VAL A 106 -1.30 -14.62 0.16
N LEU A 107 -2.52 -14.18 -0.16
CA LEU A 107 -2.76 -12.99 -0.98
C LEU A 107 -3.46 -11.94 -0.12
N GLU A 108 -2.96 -10.70 -0.18
CA GLU A 108 -3.59 -9.54 0.42
C GLU A 108 -3.34 -8.31 -0.46
N THR A 109 -4.09 -7.23 -0.25
CA THR A 109 -3.88 -5.98 -1.00
C THR A 109 -2.54 -5.33 -0.65
N ASP A 110 -2.04 -4.54 -1.60
CA ASP A 110 -0.87 -3.67 -1.48
C ASP A 110 -1.02 -2.53 -0.45
N VAL A 111 -2.14 -2.49 0.27
CA VAL A 111 -2.38 -1.54 1.37
C VAL A 111 -2.71 -2.24 2.69
N ASN A 112 -3.41 -3.37 2.68
CA ASN A 112 -3.68 -4.14 3.90
C ASN A 112 -2.44 -4.87 4.42
N ALA A 113 -1.63 -5.45 3.53
CA ALA A 113 -0.40 -6.13 3.93
C ALA A 113 0.58 -5.15 4.60
N PRO A 114 0.85 -3.96 4.03
CA PRO A 114 1.63 -2.93 4.74
C PRO A 114 1.01 -2.45 6.04
N ALA A 115 -0.32 -2.26 6.12
CA ALA A 115 -0.99 -1.88 7.36
C ALA A 115 -0.71 -2.87 8.49
N TYR A 116 -0.65 -4.17 8.17
CA TYR A 116 -0.28 -5.21 9.11
C TYR A 116 1.19 -5.14 9.54
N SER A 117 2.14 -5.02 8.60
CA SER A 117 3.55 -4.92 8.96
C SER A 117 3.86 -3.66 9.79
N GLU A 118 3.17 -2.55 9.52
CA GLU A 118 3.32 -1.32 10.31
C GLU A 118 2.72 -1.48 11.71
N TYR A 119 1.57 -2.15 11.84
CA TYR A 119 1.03 -2.52 13.15
C TYR A 119 2.04 -3.31 14.00
N LEU A 120 2.72 -4.30 13.38
CA LEU A 120 3.77 -5.07 14.05
C LEU A 120 4.96 -4.20 14.44
N ALA A 121 5.43 -3.34 13.52
CA ALA A 121 6.58 -2.47 13.77
C ALA A 121 6.33 -1.46 14.90
N LEU A 122 5.15 -0.84 14.92
CA LEU A 122 4.76 0.13 15.95
C LEU A 122 4.70 -0.53 17.34
N ASN A 123 4.21 -1.77 17.41
CA ASN A 123 4.09 -2.52 18.66
C ASN A 123 5.36 -3.31 19.05
N ALA A 124 6.43 -3.26 18.26
CA ALA A 124 7.64 -4.06 18.51
C ALA A 124 8.43 -3.62 19.75
N LYS A 125 8.47 -2.31 20.02
CA LYS A 125 9.18 -1.74 21.18
C LYS A 125 8.29 -1.57 22.40
N GLU A 126 7.07 -1.13 22.18
CA GLU A 126 6.08 -0.89 23.22
C GLU A 126 4.78 -1.61 22.81
N PRO A 127 4.52 -2.81 23.36
CA PRO A 127 3.30 -3.56 23.09
C PRO A 127 2.05 -2.73 23.44
N SER A 128 1.03 -2.81 22.59
CA SER A 128 -0.23 -2.06 22.73
C SER A 128 -0.11 -0.53 22.61
N SER A 129 1.00 -0.03 22.06
CA SER A 129 1.14 1.40 21.71
C SER A 129 0.33 1.82 20.48
N THR A 130 -0.19 0.84 19.73
CA THR A 130 -1.08 1.02 18.58
C THR A 130 -2.13 -0.08 18.57
N GLN A 131 -3.41 0.29 18.57
CA GLN A 131 -4.54 -0.64 18.60
C GLN A 131 -5.07 -0.93 17.18
N ALA A 132 -5.03 0.05 16.28
CA ALA A 132 -5.53 -0.09 14.92
C ALA A 132 -4.77 0.83 13.96
N THR A 133 -4.20 0.24 12.90
CA THR A 133 -3.35 0.93 11.93
C THR A 133 -4.04 1.02 10.58
N ALA A 134 -4.04 2.20 9.98
CA ALA A 134 -4.26 2.34 8.54
C ALA A 134 -2.92 2.57 7.82
N TYR A 135 -2.79 2.04 6.61
CA TYR A 135 -1.71 2.37 5.71
C TYR A 135 -2.28 3.05 4.46
N LEU A 136 -1.93 4.32 4.28
CA LEU A 136 -2.30 5.16 3.15
C LEU A 136 -1.13 5.21 2.16
N THR A 137 -1.30 4.66 0.96
CA THR A 137 -0.31 4.78 -0.13
C THR A 137 -0.71 5.90 -1.08
N ILE A 138 0.26 6.73 -1.46
CA ILE A 138 0.07 7.82 -2.41
C ILE A 138 1.16 7.77 -3.48
N GLY A 139 0.74 7.57 -4.72
CA GLY A 139 1.60 7.51 -5.90
C GLY A 139 0.77 7.78 -7.15
N ALA A 140 0.86 6.89 -8.14
CA ALA A 140 0.02 6.95 -9.34
C ALA A 140 -1.49 6.89 -9.02
N GLY A 141 -1.85 6.18 -7.94
CA GLY A 141 -3.18 6.18 -7.32
C GLY A 141 -3.10 6.46 -5.82
N VAL A 142 -4.24 6.38 -5.15
CA VAL A 142 -4.33 6.49 -3.69
C VAL A 142 -5.14 5.32 -3.14
N GLY A 143 -4.58 4.60 -2.17
CA GLY A 143 -5.23 3.46 -1.54
C GLY A 143 -5.02 3.49 -0.03
N LEU A 144 -5.98 2.96 0.73
CA LEU A 144 -5.88 2.84 2.18
C LEU A 144 -6.32 1.45 2.62
N GLY A 145 -5.44 0.78 3.35
CA GLY A 145 -5.71 -0.49 4.02
C GLY A 145 -5.84 -0.28 5.50
N VAL A 146 -6.60 -1.14 6.18
CA VAL A 146 -6.83 -1.04 7.62
C VAL A 146 -6.55 -2.39 8.26
N PHE A 147 -5.79 -2.36 9.34
CA PHE A 147 -5.59 -3.49 10.24
C PHE A 147 -6.11 -3.12 11.62
N ALA A 148 -7.18 -3.80 12.06
CA ALA A 148 -7.84 -3.55 13.33
C ALA A 148 -8.41 -4.86 13.87
N ASP A 149 -8.49 -5.01 15.19
CA ASP A 149 -9.04 -6.22 15.82
C ASP A 149 -8.34 -7.52 15.34
N GLY A 150 -7.00 -7.44 15.22
CA GLY A 150 -6.15 -8.57 14.84
C GLY A 150 -6.31 -9.06 13.40
N LYS A 151 -7.03 -8.33 12.53
CA LYS A 151 -7.30 -8.73 11.15
C LYS A 151 -7.23 -7.55 10.16
N PRO A 152 -6.88 -7.80 8.90
CA PRO A 152 -7.13 -6.85 7.84
C PRO A 152 -8.63 -6.59 7.67
N PHE A 153 -8.99 -5.36 7.36
CA PHE A 153 -10.38 -4.99 7.14
C PHE A 153 -10.84 -5.49 5.76
N HIS A 154 -11.80 -6.41 5.80
CA HIS A 154 -12.51 -6.92 4.63
C HIS A 154 -14.02 -6.87 4.89
N GLY A 155 -14.77 -6.31 3.95
CA GLY A 155 -16.24 -6.38 3.92
C GLY A 155 -16.71 -7.24 2.76
N ILE A 156 -17.69 -6.75 1.98
CA ILE A 156 -18.03 -7.34 0.67
C ILE A 156 -16.85 -7.27 -0.32
N MET A 157 -15.91 -6.35 -0.07
CA MET A 157 -14.63 -6.14 -0.75
C MET A 157 -13.65 -5.49 0.24
N HIS A 158 -12.38 -5.36 -0.14
CA HIS A 158 -11.44 -4.49 0.57
C HIS A 158 -11.80 -3.00 0.36
N PRO A 159 -11.39 -2.09 1.26
CA PRO A 159 -11.64 -0.67 1.08
C PRO A 159 -11.02 -0.11 -0.22
N GLU A 160 -11.72 0.85 -0.83
CA GLU A 160 -11.25 1.68 -1.95
C GLU A 160 -11.25 3.16 -1.51
N PHE A 161 -10.61 3.41 -0.36
CA PHE A 161 -10.76 4.67 0.36
C PHE A 161 -10.23 5.89 -0.41
N GLY A 162 -9.29 5.72 -1.34
CA GLY A 162 -8.83 6.82 -2.19
C GLY A 162 -9.91 7.42 -3.09
N HIS A 163 -11.05 6.72 -3.23
CA HIS A 163 -12.21 7.20 -3.98
C HIS A 163 -13.28 7.88 -3.13
N ILE A 164 -13.09 8.04 -1.81
CA ILE A 164 -14.05 8.84 -1.04
C ILE A 164 -13.98 10.32 -1.45
N MET A 165 -15.12 10.97 -1.27
CA MET A 165 -15.26 12.41 -1.45
C MET A 165 -15.05 13.08 -0.10
N ILE A 166 -14.15 14.05 -0.06
CA ILE A 166 -13.94 14.90 1.11
C ILE A 166 -14.35 16.33 0.77
N ARG A 167 -14.71 17.10 1.80
CA ARG A 167 -15.04 18.51 1.62
C ARG A 167 -13.84 19.21 0.94
N PRO A 168 -14.05 19.96 -0.16
CA PRO A 168 -12.98 20.72 -0.76
C PRO A 168 -12.35 21.67 0.26
N ILE A 169 -11.01 21.73 0.27
CA ILE A 169 -10.30 22.72 1.06
C ILE A 169 -10.64 24.10 0.52
N GLU A 170 -10.79 25.08 1.41
CA GLU A 170 -11.14 26.44 1.03
C GLU A 170 -10.19 26.97 -0.06
N ASN A 171 -10.76 27.59 -1.09
CA ASN A 171 -10.06 28.11 -2.27
C ASN A 171 -9.38 27.08 -3.19
N ASP A 172 -9.59 25.77 -2.98
CA ASP A 172 -9.17 24.75 -3.94
C ASP A 172 -10.28 24.44 -4.95
N ASN A 173 -10.18 25.04 -6.14
CA ASN A 173 -11.13 24.86 -7.25
C ASN A 173 -10.70 23.77 -8.25
N PHE A 174 -9.74 22.92 -7.90
CA PHE A 174 -9.28 21.88 -8.82
C PHE A 174 -10.35 20.80 -9.01
N GLU A 175 -10.77 20.59 -10.26
CA GLU A 175 -11.78 19.59 -10.60
C GLU A 175 -11.37 18.15 -10.29
N GLY A 176 -10.06 17.87 -10.24
CA GLY A 176 -9.52 16.54 -10.02
C GLY A 176 -9.16 15.78 -11.31
N THR A 177 -8.44 14.67 -11.15
CA THR A 177 -7.93 13.85 -12.27
C THR A 177 -8.52 12.46 -12.34
N CYS A 178 -9.28 12.04 -11.33
CA CYS A 178 -9.90 10.72 -11.30
C CYS A 178 -10.94 10.63 -12.44
N PRO A 179 -10.86 9.61 -13.32
CA PRO A 179 -11.79 9.50 -14.44
C PRO A 179 -13.23 9.18 -13.99
N PHE A 180 -13.40 8.57 -12.81
CA PHE A 180 -14.69 8.15 -12.27
C PHE A 180 -15.36 9.26 -11.46
N HIS A 181 -14.63 9.84 -10.51
CA HIS A 181 -15.22 10.70 -9.47
C HIS A 181 -14.73 12.15 -9.54
N LYS A 182 -13.79 12.46 -10.44
CA LYS A 182 -13.13 13.77 -10.55
C LYS A 182 -12.39 14.15 -9.26
N ASN A 183 -13.07 14.70 -8.27
CA ASN A 183 -12.52 15.26 -7.02
C ASN A 183 -12.62 14.32 -5.80
N CYS A 184 -12.53 13.00 -5.99
CA CYS A 184 -12.19 12.11 -4.88
C CYS A 184 -10.73 12.33 -4.44
N ILE A 185 -10.32 11.80 -3.28
CA ILE A 185 -8.96 11.99 -2.74
C ILE A 185 -7.89 11.68 -3.79
N GLU A 186 -7.94 10.52 -4.45
CA GLU A 186 -6.99 10.17 -5.52
C GLU A 186 -6.95 11.23 -6.62
N GLY A 187 -8.13 11.70 -7.03
CA GLY A 187 -8.25 12.73 -8.05
C GLY A 187 -7.64 14.07 -7.64
N LEU A 188 -7.50 14.33 -6.34
CA LEU A 188 -6.97 15.57 -5.78
C LEU A 188 -5.46 15.52 -5.47
N ILE A 189 -4.95 14.37 -5.02
CA ILE A 189 -3.57 14.27 -4.47
C ILE A 189 -2.69 13.15 -5.04
N SER A 190 -3.15 12.34 -6.00
CA SER A 190 -2.25 11.43 -6.74
C SER A 190 -1.13 12.18 -7.44
N SER A 191 -0.08 11.48 -7.86
CA SER A 191 1.02 12.06 -8.65
C SER A 191 0.49 12.77 -9.90
N LYS A 192 -0.47 12.15 -10.60
CA LYS A 192 -1.14 12.76 -11.74
C LYS A 192 -1.88 14.06 -11.36
N ALA A 193 -2.54 14.09 -10.21
CA ALA A 193 -3.23 15.27 -9.73
C ALA A 193 -2.27 16.41 -9.39
N LEU A 194 -1.23 16.13 -8.63
CA LEU A 194 -0.21 17.12 -8.24
C LEU A 194 0.53 17.67 -9.45
N ALA A 195 0.95 16.81 -10.37
CA ALA A 195 1.62 17.21 -11.62
C ALA A 195 0.72 18.13 -12.46
N LYS A 196 -0.57 17.79 -12.60
CA LYS A 196 -1.55 18.63 -13.32
C LYS A 196 -1.76 19.98 -12.63
N ARG A 197 -1.83 20.03 -11.30
CA ARG A 197 -1.96 21.29 -10.53
C ARG A 197 -0.75 22.21 -10.73
N LEU A 198 0.44 21.63 -10.87
CA LEU A 198 1.70 22.33 -11.05
C LEU A 198 2.04 22.62 -12.52
N ASN A 199 1.28 22.06 -13.46
CA ASN A 199 1.56 22.10 -14.89
C ASN A 199 2.98 21.59 -15.24
N ILE A 200 3.35 20.45 -14.66
CA ILE A 200 4.60 19.74 -14.92
C ILE A 200 4.33 18.28 -15.27
N ASN A 201 5.34 17.55 -15.77
CA ASN A 201 5.25 16.10 -15.89
C ASN A 201 5.46 15.42 -14.53
N GLN A 202 4.95 14.19 -14.40
CA GLN A 202 5.00 13.45 -13.13
C GLN A 202 6.43 13.14 -12.68
N GLU A 203 7.36 12.91 -13.60
CA GLU A 203 8.76 12.64 -13.26
C GLU A 203 9.46 13.81 -12.55
N HIS A 204 8.98 15.04 -12.75
CA HIS A 204 9.53 16.25 -12.11
C HIS A 204 8.93 16.55 -10.73
N LEU A 205 7.97 15.77 -10.23
CA LEU A 205 7.38 16.02 -8.91
C LEU A 205 8.39 15.96 -7.76
N GLY A 206 9.41 15.10 -7.89
CA GLY A 206 10.49 15.01 -6.91
C GLY A 206 11.36 16.27 -6.84
N GLU A 207 11.35 17.10 -7.89
CA GLU A 207 12.15 18.33 -7.99
C GLU A 207 11.45 19.54 -7.36
N VAL A 208 10.16 19.41 -7.03
CA VAL A 208 9.37 20.50 -6.46
C VAL A 208 9.88 20.84 -5.05
N PRO A 209 10.32 22.08 -4.79
CA PRO A 209 10.86 22.49 -3.49
C PRO A 209 9.88 22.19 -2.35
N ASN A 210 10.39 21.80 -1.18
CA ASN A 210 9.55 21.43 -0.05
C ASN A 210 8.75 22.61 0.52
N GLU A 211 9.19 23.84 0.25
CA GLU A 211 8.52 25.09 0.62
C GLU A 211 7.36 25.44 -0.31
N HIS A 212 7.22 24.76 -1.44
CA HIS A 212 6.14 25.03 -2.39
C HIS A 212 4.77 24.76 -1.75
N ARG A 213 3.85 25.73 -1.85
CA ARG A 213 2.49 25.68 -1.26
C ARG A 213 1.65 24.46 -1.62
N ILE A 214 2.00 23.75 -2.70
CA ILE A 214 1.33 22.50 -3.09
C ILE A 214 1.42 21.44 -2.00
N TRP A 215 2.54 21.40 -1.25
CA TRP A 215 2.73 20.44 -0.19
C TRP A 215 1.81 20.74 0.99
N ASP A 216 1.62 22.02 1.32
CA ASP A 216 0.69 22.42 2.38
C ASP A 216 -0.75 21.95 2.09
N LEU A 217 -1.21 22.16 0.85
CA LEU A 217 -2.49 21.64 0.36
C LEU A 217 -2.53 20.10 0.41
N PHE A 218 -1.46 19.45 -0.06
CA PHE A 218 -1.33 17.99 -0.05
C PHE A 218 -1.47 17.41 1.36
N TYR A 219 -0.76 17.97 2.35
CA TYR A 219 -0.82 17.48 3.74
C TYR A 219 -2.14 17.80 4.42
N CYS A 220 -2.81 18.88 4.04
CA CYS A 220 -4.18 19.13 4.49
C CYS A 220 -5.15 18.05 3.96
N TYR A 221 -4.99 17.60 2.72
CA TYR A 221 -5.76 16.48 2.19
C TYR A 221 -5.37 15.12 2.81
N VAL A 222 -4.09 14.88 3.10
CA VAL A 222 -3.65 13.71 3.89
C VAL A 222 -4.29 13.72 5.27
N ALA A 223 -4.30 14.87 5.95
CA ALA A 223 -4.92 15.04 7.26
C ALA A 223 -6.43 14.79 7.23
N ALA A 224 -7.13 15.31 6.21
CA ALA A 224 -8.56 15.06 6.00
C ALA A 224 -8.85 13.57 5.76
N THR A 225 -7.97 12.90 4.99
CA THR A 225 -8.04 11.45 4.74
C THR A 225 -7.85 10.66 6.04
N ALA A 226 -6.84 11.02 6.83
CA ALA A 226 -6.55 10.38 8.11
C ALA A 226 -7.69 10.58 9.13
N ALA A 227 -8.23 11.81 9.23
CA ALA A 227 -9.38 12.10 10.08
C ALA A 227 -10.62 11.28 9.66
N ALA A 228 -10.91 11.22 8.35
CA ALA A 228 -12.00 10.41 7.83
C ALA A 228 -11.81 8.91 8.15
N ALA A 229 -10.58 8.39 8.01
CA ALA A 229 -10.27 7.01 8.33
C ALA A 229 -10.41 6.72 9.82
N ALA A 230 -9.92 7.60 10.70
CA ALA A 230 -10.07 7.46 12.16
C ALA A 230 -11.53 7.47 12.59
N ILE A 231 -12.34 8.38 12.03
CA ILE A 231 -13.77 8.45 12.33
C ILE A 231 -14.53 7.22 11.81
N SER A 232 -14.15 6.70 10.63
CA SER A 232 -14.87 5.60 9.97
C SER A 232 -14.48 4.22 10.49
N TYR A 233 -13.20 4.02 10.81
CA TYR A 233 -12.63 2.72 11.15
C TYR A 233 -12.03 2.64 12.55
N ALA A 234 -12.11 3.72 13.34
CA ALA A 234 -11.54 3.81 14.68
C ALA A 234 -10.03 3.51 14.72
N VAL A 235 -9.29 3.89 13.67
CA VAL A 235 -7.83 3.78 13.65
C VAL A 235 -7.19 4.89 14.49
N ASP A 236 -6.17 4.54 15.26
CA ASP A 236 -5.41 5.48 16.10
C ASP A 236 -4.08 5.90 15.43
N THR A 237 -3.70 5.22 14.35
CA THR A 237 -2.47 5.49 13.61
C THR A 237 -2.70 5.34 12.12
N VAL A 238 -2.24 6.32 11.34
CA VAL A 238 -2.24 6.31 9.87
C VAL A 238 -0.81 6.46 9.39
N VAL A 239 -0.26 5.39 8.81
CA VAL A 239 1.05 5.41 8.17
C VAL A 239 0.87 5.84 6.71
N VAL A 240 1.64 6.83 6.26
CA VAL A 240 1.53 7.38 4.90
C VAL A 240 2.77 7.05 4.09
N GLY A 241 2.65 6.11 3.17
CA GLY A 241 3.71 5.66 2.27
C GLY A 241 3.42 5.97 0.79
N GLY A 242 4.08 5.22 -0.09
CA GLY A 242 3.97 5.37 -1.54
C GLY A 242 5.07 6.25 -2.13
N SER A 243 5.23 6.17 -3.45
CA SER A 243 6.38 6.72 -4.17
C SER A 243 6.55 8.24 -4.07
N LEU A 244 5.49 8.98 -3.71
CA LEU A 244 5.58 10.42 -3.48
C LEU A 244 6.15 10.80 -2.11
N ILE A 245 6.02 9.92 -1.12
CA ILE A 245 6.32 10.20 0.29
C ILE A 245 7.63 9.58 0.74
N THR A 246 8.05 8.48 0.11
CA THR A 246 9.30 7.77 0.45
C THR A 246 10.57 8.40 -0.12
N GLY A 247 10.52 9.64 -0.64
CA GLY A 247 11.68 10.40 -1.11
C GLY A 247 12.34 11.20 0.01
N ASP A 248 13.66 11.42 -0.10
CA ASP A 248 14.44 12.15 0.91
C ASP A 248 13.94 13.59 1.09
N GLY A 249 13.77 14.01 2.36
CA GLY A 249 13.59 15.43 2.72
C GLY A 249 12.16 15.89 3.05
N LYS A 250 11.14 15.04 3.05
CA LYS A 250 9.74 15.44 3.36
C LYS A 250 9.29 15.17 4.81
N GLY A 251 10.19 14.74 5.69
CA GLY A 251 9.87 14.32 7.06
C GLY A 251 9.17 15.37 7.94
N PHE A 252 9.57 16.64 7.84
CA PHE A 252 8.97 17.74 8.62
C PHE A 252 7.51 18.02 8.25
N LEU A 253 7.06 17.52 7.10
CA LEU A 253 5.71 17.80 6.61
C LEU A 253 4.66 16.91 7.28
N PHE A 254 5.06 15.83 7.97
CA PHE A 254 4.17 15.05 8.82
C PHE A 254 3.67 15.85 10.02
N ASP A 255 4.46 16.78 10.56
CA ASP A 255 4.03 17.64 11.66
C ASP A 255 2.83 18.51 11.25
N LYS A 256 2.86 19.04 10.01
CA LYS A 256 1.74 19.80 9.44
C LYS A 256 0.49 18.94 9.27
N ALA A 257 0.64 17.72 8.76
CA ALA A 257 -0.49 16.80 8.60
C ALA A 257 -1.13 16.47 9.96
N ASN A 258 -0.32 16.21 11.00
CA ASN A 258 -0.82 15.96 12.35
C ASN A 258 -1.53 17.19 12.93
N ALA A 259 -0.99 18.40 12.73
CA ALA A 259 -1.63 19.64 13.17
C ALA A 259 -2.99 19.85 12.48
N TYR A 260 -3.04 19.74 11.15
CA TYR A 260 -4.30 19.83 10.39
C TYR A 260 -5.30 18.78 10.81
N CYS A 261 -4.86 17.54 11.05
CA CYS A 261 -5.76 16.46 11.48
C CYS A 261 -6.35 16.76 12.86
N THR A 262 -5.52 17.25 13.79
CA THR A 262 -5.94 17.66 15.14
C THR A 262 -7.01 18.75 15.09
N ASP A 263 -6.82 19.76 14.24
CA ASP A 263 -7.80 20.82 14.04
C ASP A 263 -9.10 20.28 13.42
N MET A 264 -9.00 19.39 12.42
CA MET A 264 -10.15 18.80 11.73
C MET A 264 -11.01 17.90 12.62
N VAL A 265 -10.41 17.10 13.50
CA VAL A 265 -11.16 16.27 14.45
C VAL A 265 -11.75 17.11 15.59
N ASN A 266 -11.29 18.36 15.77
CA ASN A 266 -11.86 19.37 16.67
C ASN A 266 -12.20 18.84 18.07
N LYS A 267 -11.27 18.09 18.67
CA LYS A 267 -11.40 17.46 20.00
C LYS A 267 -12.58 16.49 20.17
N TYR A 268 -13.28 16.13 19.09
CA TYR A 268 -14.36 15.15 19.13
C TYR A 268 -13.82 13.74 19.40
N ILE A 269 -12.70 13.40 18.77
CA ILE A 269 -11.91 12.20 19.04
C ILE A 269 -10.44 12.60 19.29
N GLN A 270 -9.66 11.68 19.85
CA GLN A 270 -8.21 11.79 19.77
C GLN A 270 -7.79 11.68 18.30
N ALA A 271 -7.01 12.66 17.82
CA ALA A 271 -6.49 12.63 16.46
C ALA A 271 -5.59 11.40 16.26
N PRO A 272 -5.70 10.68 15.13
CA PRO A 272 -4.77 9.60 14.84
C PRO A 272 -3.36 10.18 14.63
N ARG A 273 -2.34 9.42 15.01
CA ARG A 273 -0.95 9.77 14.66
C ARG A 273 -0.75 9.55 13.17
N ILE A 274 -0.22 10.54 12.47
CA ILE A 274 0.16 10.42 11.05
C ILE A 274 1.67 10.26 10.99
N LEU A 275 2.13 9.09 10.52
CA LEU A 275 3.55 8.70 10.59
C LEU A 275 4.11 8.33 9.22
N PRO A 276 5.43 8.50 8.99
CA PRO A 276 6.09 7.87 7.85
C PRO A 276 6.16 6.35 8.06
N PRO A 277 6.29 5.56 6.97
CA PRO A 277 6.43 4.11 7.05
C PRO A 277 7.75 3.71 7.72
N ALA A 278 7.71 2.70 8.59
CA ALA A 278 8.90 2.14 9.23
C ALA A 278 9.86 1.52 8.21
N TYR A 279 9.32 1.03 7.08
CA TYR A 279 10.07 0.31 6.05
C TYR A 279 10.23 1.09 4.74
N SER A 280 9.91 2.38 4.73
CA SER A 280 10.11 3.28 3.57
C SER A 280 9.58 2.65 2.27
N LYS A 281 10.43 2.56 1.24
CA LYS A 281 10.10 2.02 -0.08
C LYS A 281 9.79 0.52 -0.11
N ASP A 282 10.11 -0.22 0.95
CA ASP A 282 9.96 -1.67 1.00
C ASP A 282 8.66 -2.10 1.71
N SER A 283 7.77 -1.16 2.05
CA SER A 283 6.54 -1.43 2.81
C SER A 283 5.68 -2.56 2.21
N GLY A 284 5.57 -2.65 0.89
CA GLY A 284 4.83 -3.72 0.21
C GLY A 284 5.48 -5.10 0.39
N LEU A 285 6.78 -5.22 0.11
CA LEU A 285 7.55 -6.45 0.36
C LEU A 285 7.58 -6.86 1.83
N VAL A 286 7.67 -5.90 2.77
CA VAL A 286 7.64 -6.20 4.21
C VAL A 286 6.24 -6.65 4.65
N GLY A 287 5.19 -6.04 4.10
CA GLY A 287 3.82 -6.51 4.27
C GLY A 287 3.64 -7.95 3.77
N ALA A 288 4.15 -8.24 2.57
CA ALA A 288 4.16 -9.59 1.99
C ALA A 288 4.94 -10.58 2.88
N ALA A 289 6.08 -10.18 3.45
CA ALA A 289 6.80 -11.01 4.42
C ALA A 289 5.96 -11.28 5.67
N ALA A 290 5.32 -10.25 6.24
CA ALA A 290 4.53 -10.36 7.45
C ALA A 290 3.36 -11.33 7.32
N ILE A 291 2.59 -11.24 6.23
CA ILE A 291 1.47 -12.16 5.97
C ILE A 291 1.95 -13.60 5.68
N ALA A 292 3.16 -13.78 5.14
CA ALA A 292 3.73 -15.10 4.92
C ALA A 292 4.20 -15.74 6.24
N PHE A 293 4.90 -14.97 7.08
CA PHE A 293 5.36 -15.43 8.38
C PHE A 293 4.21 -15.81 9.32
N HIS A 294 3.07 -15.12 9.18
CA HIS A 294 1.86 -15.36 9.97
C HIS A 294 0.72 -15.93 9.11
N SER A 295 1.07 -16.80 8.14
CA SER A 295 0.11 -17.33 7.17
C SER A 295 -1.11 -18.02 7.78
N ASP A 296 -0.99 -18.58 8.98
CA ASP A 296 -2.08 -19.16 9.77
C ASP A 296 -3.18 -18.15 10.14
N MET A 297 -2.88 -16.85 10.23
CA MET A 297 -3.88 -15.80 10.45
C MET A 297 -4.68 -15.45 9.19
N PHE A 298 -4.16 -15.77 8.00
CA PHE A 298 -4.70 -15.30 6.72
C PHE A 298 -5.23 -16.43 5.84
N VAL A 299 -4.74 -17.66 6.00
CA VAL A 299 -5.25 -18.86 5.32
C VAL A 299 -6.36 -19.45 6.18
N LYS A 300 -7.61 -19.38 5.69
CA LYS A 300 -8.76 -20.10 6.26
C LYS A 300 -9.01 -21.40 5.52
#